data_AF-A0A1Q7GL44-F1
#
_entry.id   AF-A0A1Q7GL44-F1
#
_cell.length_a   1.000
_cell.length_b   1.000
_cell.length_c   1.000
_cell.angle_alpha   90.00
_cell.angle_beta   90.00
_cell.angle_gamma   90.00
#
_symmetry.space_group_name_H-M   'P 1'
#
loop_
_entity.id
_entity.type
_entity.pdbx_description
1 polymer ?
#
loop_
_entity_poly.entity_id
_entity_poly.type
_entity_poly.pdbx_seq_one_letter_code
_entity_poly.pdbx_strand_id
1 'polypeptide(L)'
;MASTTIRISQKARDEARELARATGKPISQAVEAAIRAEHRRLFWASFRQAAAIVSKNPVAATGEATDRELFEGTLADGLDAEPIPD
;
A
#
# COMPACT_ATOMS: atom_id res chain seq x y z
N MET A 1 -4.88 21.16 11.44
CA MET A 1 -5.53 20.51 10.28
C MET A 1 -6.78 21.29 9.92
N ALA A 2 -6.99 21.60 8.64
CA ALA A 2 -8.23 22.25 8.20
C ALA A 2 -9.37 21.23 8.28
N SER A 3 -10.46 21.58 8.96
CA SER A 3 -11.67 20.77 8.99
C SER A 3 -12.62 21.19 7.88
N THR A 4 -13.18 20.22 7.16
CA THR A 4 -14.27 20.45 6.21
C THR A 4 -15.49 19.63 6.61
N THR A 5 -16.68 20.12 6.25
CA THR A 5 -17.94 19.39 6.51
C THR A 5 -18.44 18.81 5.19
N ILE A 6 -18.57 17.48 5.15
CA ILE A 6 -19.11 16.75 4.00
C ILE A 6 -20.47 16.18 4.40
N ARG A 7 -21.48 16.40 3.56
CA ARG A 7 -22.79 15.77 3.75
C ARG A 7 -22.70 14.31 3.32
N ILE A 8 -23.09 13.42 4.23
CA ILE A 8 -23.19 11.98 3.99
C ILE A 8 -24.55 11.48 4.49
N SER A 9 -24.92 10.26 4.10
CA SER A 9 -26.13 9.64 4.64
C SER A 9 -26.01 9.42 6.15
N GLN A 10 -27.15 9.40 6.85
CA GLN A 10 -27.18 9.10 8.29
C GLN A 10 -26.58 7.73 8.59
N LYS A 11 -26.85 6.73 7.73
CA LYS A 11 -26.26 5.39 7.81
C LYS A 11 -24.72 5.43 7.76
N ALA A 12 -24.14 6.12 6.76
CA ALA A 12 -22.68 6.22 6.63
C ALA A 12 -22.03 6.92 7.83
N ARG A 13 -22.72 7.92 8.43
CA ARG A 13 -22.26 8.56 9.66
C ARG A 13 -22.24 7.60 10.85
N ASP A 14 -23.25 6.73 10.96
CA ASP A 14 -23.32 5.76 12.05
C ASP A 14 -22.28 4.64 11.89
N GLU A 15 -22.04 4.17 10.66
CA GLU A 15 -20.93 3.27 10.35
C GLU A 15 -19.56 3.89 10.69
N ALA A 16 -19.35 5.17 10.36
CA ALA A 16 -18.13 5.88 10.73
C ALA A 16 -17.96 6.01 12.26
N ARG A 17 -19.04 6.16 13.02
CA ARG A 17 -19.01 6.15 14.49
C ARG A 17 -18.66 4.77 15.03
N GLU A 18 -19.18 3.70 14.44
CA GLU A 18 -18.81 2.33 14.82
C GLU A 18 -17.33 2.07 14.57
N LEU A 19 -16.82 2.48 13.41
CA LEU A 19 -15.40 2.38 13.09
C LEU A 19 -14.53 3.17 14.08
N ALA A 20 -14.97 4.37 14.45
CA ALA A 20 -14.29 5.19 15.46
C ALA A 20 -14.21 4.49 16.82
N ARG A 21 -15.33 3.90 17.27
CA ARG A 21 -15.40 3.11 18.51
C ARG A 21 -14.49 1.89 18.46
N ALA A 22 -14.54 1.12 17.38
CA ALA A 22 -13.75 -0.10 17.22
C ALA A 22 -12.24 0.16 17.19
N THR A 23 -11.83 1.33 16.67
CA THR A 23 -10.41 1.70 16.56
C THR A 23 -9.89 2.53 17.73
N GLY A 24 -10.77 2.96 18.64
CA GLY A 24 -10.44 3.89 19.73
C GLY A 24 -9.99 5.27 19.25
N LYS A 25 -10.34 5.66 18.02
CA LYS A 25 -9.89 6.91 17.38
C LYS A 25 -11.05 7.89 17.15
N PRO A 26 -10.78 9.20 17.05
CA PRO A 26 -11.78 10.16 16.61
C PRO A 26 -12.35 9.78 15.24
N ILE A 27 -13.63 10.10 15.01
CA ILE A 27 -14.34 9.76 13.77
C ILE A 27 -13.62 10.26 12.51
N SER A 28 -13.03 11.45 12.54
CA SER A 28 -12.24 12.00 11.43
C SER A 28 -11.04 11.12 11.11
N GLN A 29 -10.25 10.74 12.12
CA GLN A 29 -9.09 9.87 11.93
C GLN A 29 -9.49 8.47 11.48
N ALA A 30 -10.61 7.94 11.97
CA ALA A 30 -11.15 6.65 11.54
C ALA A 30 -11.55 6.69 10.05
N VAL A 31 -12.23 7.76 9.62
CA VAL A 31 -12.60 7.99 8.22
C VAL A 31 -11.35 8.18 7.34
N GLU A 32 -10.39 8.99 7.76
CA GLU A 32 -9.12 9.16 7.03
C GLU A 32 -8.33 7.85 6.90
N ALA A 33 -8.35 7.01 7.93
CA ALA A 33 -7.72 5.70 7.90
C ALA A 33 -8.44 4.75 6.92
N ALA A 34 -9.78 4.77 6.91
CA ALA A 34 -10.59 3.99 5.96
C ALA A 34 -10.34 4.41 4.51
N ILE A 35 -10.31 5.72 4.22
CA ILE A 35 -10.00 6.24 2.89
C ILE A 35 -8.61 5.79 2.44
N ARG A 36 -7.60 5.91 3.32
CA ARG A 36 -6.24 5.44 3.01
C ARG A 36 -6.17 3.94 2.77
N ALA A 37 -6.93 3.14 3.52
CA ALA A 37 -7.01 1.70 3.30
C ALA A 37 -7.63 1.38 1.93
N GLU A 38 -8.67 2.10 1.54
CA GLU A 38 -9.31 1.94 0.23
C GLU A 38 -8.36 2.34 -0.92
N HIS A 39 -7.63 3.45 -0.78
CA HIS A 39 -6.62 3.85 -1.75
C HIS A 39 -5.55 2.77 -1.93
N ARG A 40 -5.04 2.21 -0.83
CA ARG A 40 -4.07 1.09 -0.89
C ARG A 40 -4.69 -0.13 -1.58
N ARG A 41 -5.93 -0.47 -1.26
CA ARG A 41 -6.64 -1.61 -1.86
C ARG A 41 -6.75 -1.45 -3.39
N LEU A 42 -7.17 -0.27 -3.85
CA LEU A 42 -7.30 0.05 -5.27
C LEU A 42 -5.94 0.08 -5.97
N PHE A 43 -4.93 0.67 -5.34
CA PHE A 43 -3.56 0.66 -5.85
C PHE A 43 -3.07 -0.77 -6.08
N TRP A 44 -3.18 -1.64 -5.07
CA TRP A 44 -2.72 -3.03 -5.18
C TRP A 44 -3.53 -3.84 -6.19
N ALA A 45 -4.82 -3.56 -6.35
CA ALA A 45 -5.63 -4.19 -7.39
C ALA A 45 -5.12 -3.79 -8.80
N SER A 46 -4.87 -2.49 -9.02
CA SER A 46 -4.31 -1.98 -10.28
C SER A 46 -2.91 -2.54 -10.55
N PHE A 47 -2.04 -2.52 -9.54
CA PHE A 47 -0.68 -3.07 -9.65
C PHE A 47 -0.69 -4.55 -10.05
N ARG A 48 -1.50 -5.38 -9.39
CA ARG A 48 -1.60 -6.80 -9.74
C ARG A 48 -2.12 -7.01 -11.16
N GLN A 49 -3.07 -6.20 -11.61
CA GLN A 49 -3.56 -6.25 -12.98
C GLN A 49 -2.45 -5.90 -13.99
N ALA A 50 -1.70 -4.83 -13.74
CA ALA A 50 -0.57 -4.43 -14.57
C ALA A 50 0.54 -5.49 -14.60
N ALA A 51 0.91 -6.03 -13.44
CA ALA A 51 1.89 -7.10 -13.32
C ALA A 51 1.47 -8.37 -14.11
N ALA A 52 0.19 -8.74 -14.05
CA ALA A 52 -0.34 -9.86 -14.82
C ALA A 52 -0.30 -9.62 -16.35
N ILE A 53 -0.40 -8.36 -16.80
CA ILE A 53 -0.25 -8.00 -18.21
C ILE A 53 1.21 -8.14 -18.64
N VAL A 54 2.15 -7.61 -17.83
CA VAL A 54 3.59 -7.71 -18.10
C VAL A 54 4.04 -9.17 -18.15
N SER A 55 3.61 -9.99 -17.20
CA SER A 55 3.95 -11.42 -17.16
C SER A 55 3.46 -12.21 -18.40
N LYS A 56 2.37 -11.76 -19.04
CA LYS A 56 1.85 -12.38 -20.27
C LYS A 56 2.51 -11.85 -21.55
N ASN A 57 3.29 -10.78 -21.46
CA ASN A 57 4.05 -10.25 -22.58
C ASN A 57 5.50 -10.77 -22.50
N PRO A 58 5.91 -11.69 -23.40
CA PRO A 58 7.21 -12.35 -23.31
C PRO A 58 8.40 -11.37 -23.43
N VAL A 59 8.26 -10.29 -24.20
CA VAL A 59 9.31 -9.28 -24.34
C VAL A 59 9.47 -8.47 -23.05
N ALA A 60 8.35 -8.03 -22.47
CA ALA A 60 8.35 -7.27 -21.22
C ALA A 60 8.77 -8.12 -20.01
N ALA A 61 8.35 -9.38 -19.96
CA ALA A 61 8.75 -10.33 -18.92
C ALA A 61 10.26 -10.65 -18.97
N THR A 62 10.83 -10.75 -20.18
CA THR A 62 12.29 -10.96 -20.32
C THR A 62 13.07 -9.74 -19.84
N GLY A 63 12.65 -8.53 -20.22
CA GLY A 63 13.29 -7.30 -19.74
C GLY A 63 13.22 -7.16 -18.21
N GLU A 64 12.05 -7.41 -17.61
CA GLU A 64 11.89 -7.35 -16.15
C GLU A 64 12.72 -8.40 -15.42
N ALA A 65 12.85 -9.62 -15.96
CA ALA A 65 13.71 -10.65 -15.38
C ALA A 65 15.19 -10.25 -15.44
N THR A 66 15.66 -9.69 -16.55
CA THR A 66 17.04 -9.19 -16.68
C THR A 66 17.31 -8.03 -15.71
N ASP A 67 16.38 -7.07 -15.62
CA ASP A 67 16.50 -5.95 -14.67
C ASP A 67 16.54 -6.45 -13.22
N ARG A 68 15.70 -7.43 -12.89
CA ARG A 68 15.65 -8.05 -11.56
C ARG A 68 16.92 -8.81 -11.23
N GLU A 69 17.49 -9.57 -12.16
CA GLU A 69 18.76 -10.28 -11.95
C GLU A 69 19.90 -9.32 -11.65
N LEU A 70 19.99 -8.21 -12.41
CA LEU A 70 20.99 -7.15 -12.16
C LEU A 70 20.81 -6.52 -10.77
N PHE A 71 19.57 -6.28 -10.35
CA PHE A 71 19.26 -5.71 -9.04
C PHE A 71 19.52 -6.68 -7.89
N GLU A 72 19.14 -7.96 -8.03
CA GLU A 72 19.40 -9.00 -7.03
C GLU A 72 20.91 -9.19 -6.79
N GLY A 73 21.73 -9.01 -7.83
CA GLY A 73 23.19 -9.01 -7.71
C GLY A 73 23.75 -7.94 -6.77
N THR A 74 23.04 -6.82 -6.59
CA THR A 74 23.43 -5.72 -5.68
C THR A 74 22.91 -5.88 -4.24
N LEU A 75 22.18 -6.96 -3.94
CA LEU A 75 21.51 -7.11 -2.64
C LEU A 75 22.49 -7.18 -1.46
N ALA A 76 23.71 -7.66 -1.69
CA ALA A 76 24.76 -7.77 -0.68
C ALA A 76 25.69 -6.54 -0.57
N ASP A 77 25.50 -5.55 -1.43
CA ASP A 77 26.38 -4.37 -1.48
C ASP A 77 26.27 -3.59 -0.16
N GLY A 78 27.42 -3.37 0.51
CA GLY A 78 27.49 -2.65 1.79
C GLY A 78 27.13 -3.49 3.02
N LEU A 79 26.89 -4.81 2.87
CA LEU A 79 26.79 -5.77 3.97
C LEU A 79 28.15 -6.41 4.33
N ASP A 80 29.26 -5.72 4.08
CA ASP A 80 30.58 -6.15 4.53
C ASP A 80 30.49 -6.54 6.01
N ALA A 81 30.99 -7.75 6.33
CA ALA A 81 30.79 -8.39 7.62
C ALA A 81 31.32 -7.51 8.76
N GLU A 82 30.44 -6.68 9.33
CA GLU A 82 30.70 -6.06 10.62
C GLU A 82 30.80 -7.23 11.61
N PRO A 83 31.97 -7.46 12.24
CA PRO A 83 32.12 -8.57 13.16
C PRO A 83 31.07 -8.37 14.27
N ILE A 84 30.15 -9.33 14.40
CA ILE A 84 29.18 -9.35 15.49
C ILE A 84 30.01 -9.36 16.78
N PRO A 85 29.96 -8.32 17.63
CA PRO A 85 30.70 -8.34 18.89
C PRO A 85 30.14 -9.45 19.78
N ASP A 86 31.03 -10.22 20.39
CA ASP A 86 30.72 -11.33 21.32
C ASP A 86 29.80 -10.90 22.48
#